data_AF-A0A191V6W7-F1
#
_entry.id   AF-A0A191V6W7-F1
#
_cell.length_a   1.000
_cell.length_b   1.000
_cell.length_c   1.000
_cell.angle_alpha   90.00
_cell.angle_beta   90.00
_cell.angle_gamma   90.00
#
_symmetry.space_group_name_H-M   'P 1'
#
loop_
_entity.id
_entity.type
_entity.pdbx_description
1 polymer ?
#
loop_
_entity_poly.entity_id
_entity_poly.type
_entity_poly.pdbx_seq_one_letter_code
_entity_poly.pdbx_strand_id
1 'polypeptide(L)'
;MRNTRALAAAGAAVAVLGLAAPTATAGGDHNQPSNIVALPSVIARGGQMTVTVDGCPQGGTMTSDAFRTTHLTPVRGANETSRGTATIREDARPGSYDITVNCSGRRLTRPAAFTVIGGVRGGIGGSSSDGATSTDIAIGGGLVAAAVAGGGLFWLRRRSERRV
;
A
#
# COMPACT_ATOMS: atom_id res chain seq x y z
N MET A 1 -28.84 -45.45 -9.72
CA MET A 1 -28.80 -46.21 -8.45
C MET A 1 -27.43 -46.02 -7.83
N ARG A 2 -27.39 -45.46 -6.61
CA ARG A 2 -26.18 -45.11 -5.85
C ARG A 2 -25.60 -46.36 -5.21
N ASN A 3 -24.30 -46.61 -5.39
CA ASN A 3 -23.58 -47.58 -4.56
C ASN A 3 -22.59 -46.87 -3.63
N THR A 4 -22.69 -47.29 -2.38
CA THR A 4 -22.19 -46.73 -1.14
C THR A 4 -20.75 -47.14 -0.81
N ARG A 5 -19.99 -46.15 -0.31
CA ARG A 5 -19.04 -46.14 0.83
C ARG A 5 -18.13 -47.36 1.08
N ALA A 6 -16.84 -47.08 1.20
CA ALA A 6 -15.92 -47.82 2.07
C ALA A 6 -15.11 -46.84 2.93
N LEU A 7 -15.08 -47.14 4.24
CA LEU A 7 -14.39 -46.45 5.33
C LEU A 7 -12.91 -46.86 5.43
N ALA A 8 -12.21 -46.14 6.34
CA ALA A 8 -10.96 -46.48 7.04
C ALA A 8 -9.69 -45.97 6.38
N ALA A 9 -8.66 -45.48 7.07
CA ALA A 9 -8.42 -45.10 8.46
C ALA A 9 -6.99 -44.50 8.52
N ALA A 10 -6.68 -43.84 9.64
CA ALA A 10 -5.34 -43.65 10.22
C ALA A 10 -4.40 -42.57 9.67
N GLY A 11 -3.81 -41.81 10.60
CA GLY A 11 -2.65 -40.96 10.37
C GLY A 11 -2.55 -39.76 11.32
N ALA A 12 -2.39 -40.01 12.62
CA ALA A 12 -1.99 -38.97 13.56
C ALA A 12 -0.51 -38.61 13.33
N ALA A 13 -0.22 -37.34 13.06
CA ALA A 13 1.13 -36.80 13.16
C ALA A 13 1.05 -35.42 13.82
N VAL A 14 1.37 -35.40 15.11
CA VAL A 14 1.53 -34.17 15.90
C VAL A 14 2.88 -33.56 15.51
N ALA A 15 2.86 -32.47 14.74
CA ALA A 15 4.04 -31.65 14.54
C ALA A 15 4.06 -30.57 15.64
N VAL A 16 4.83 -30.82 16.71
CA VAL A 16 5.18 -29.81 17.71
C VAL A 16 6.15 -28.84 17.04
N LEU A 17 5.63 -27.79 16.42
CA LEU A 17 6.42 -26.62 16.05
C LEU A 17 6.61 -25.79 17.31
N GLY A 18 7.80 -25.91 17.91
CA GLY A 18 8.25 -25.00 18.96
C GLY A 18 8.27 -23.58 18.41
N LEU A 19 7.24 -22.80 18.72
CA LEU A 19 7.25 -21.37 18.51
C LEU A 19 8.24 -20.77 19.52
N ALA A 20 9.46 -20.52 19.05
CA ALA A 20 10.32 -19.52 19.66
C ALA A 20 9.57 -18.19 19.58
N ALA A 21 8.93 -17.78 20.68
CA ALA A 21 8.31 -16.48 20.80
C ALA A 21 9.44 -15.42 20.75
N PRO A 22 9.45 -14.50 19.76
CA PRO A 22 10.35 -13.38 19.83
C PRO A 22 9.91 -12.52 21.02
N THR A 23 10.75 -12.44 22.05
CA THR A 23 10.62 -11.45 23.11
C THR A 23 10.88 -10.08 22.49
N ALA A 24 9.81 -9.45 22.00
CA ALA A 24 9.83 -8.05 21.61
C ALA A 24 9.89 -7.21 22.90
N THR A 25 11.10 -6.90 23.34
CA THR A 25 11.31 -5.91 24.41
C THR A 25 11.06 -4.53 23.83
N ALA A 26 9.82 -4.05 23.88
CA ALA A 26 9.50 -2.65 23.69
C ALA A 26 9.64 -1.95 25.05
N GLY A 27 10.88 -1.65 25.43
CA GLY A 27 11.17 -0.68 26.48
C GLY A 27 10.90 0.73 25.97
N GLY A 28 10.20 1.54 26.76
CA GLY A 28 9.92 2.93 26.39
C GLY A 28 9.17 3.68 27.49
N ASP A 29 9.95 4.32 28.36
CA ASP A 29 9.58 5.15 29.49
C ASP A 29 8.53 6.25 29.21
N HIS A 30 7.62 6.47 30.17
CA HIS A 30 6.42 7.30 30.06
C HIS A 30 6.57 8.74 30.58
N ASN A 31 7.58 9.51 30.17
CA ASN A 31 7.60 10.95 30.51
C ASN A 31 8.44 11.89 29.59
N GLN A 32 8.86 11.43 28.41
CA GLN A 32 9.35 12.33 27.33
C GLN A 32 8.15 12.79 26.48
N PRO A 33 8.21 13.82 25.61
CA PRO A 33 7.19 14.00 24.57
C PRO A 33 7.11 12.70 23.77
N SER A 34 6.06 11.92 24.04
CA SER A 34 6.20 10.45 24.04
C SER A 34 6.03 9.86 22.64
N ASN A 35 5.46 10.64 21.70
CA ASN A 35 4.93 10.06 20.48
C ASN A 35 5.42 10.74 19.19
N ILE A 36 6.47 10.19 18.59
CA ILE A 36 6.93 10.48 17.22
C ILE A 36 6.42 9.37 16.30
N VAL A 37 5.16 9.42 15.88
CA VAL A 37 4.59 8.37 15.03
C VAL A 37 5.00 8.62 13.58
N ALA A 38 5.76 7.69 13.00
CA ALA A 38 6.02 7.63 11.57
C ALA A 38 5.07 6.61 10.93
N LEU A 39 4.22 7.09 10.01
CA LEU A 39 3.31 6.25 9.26
C LEU A 39 3.60 6.37 7.75
N PRO A 40 3.82 5.26 7.02
CA PRO A 40 3.88 3.88 7.50
C PRO A 40 5.20 3.55 8.23
N SER A 41 5.21 2.53 9.09
CA SER A 41 6.41 2.06 9.81
C SER A 41 7.40 1.30 8.91
N VAL A 42 6.94 0.83 7.75
CA VAL A 42 7.74 0.19 6.72
C VAL A 42 7.48 0.90 5.40
N ILE A 43 8.55 1.31 4.72
CA ILE A 43 8.45 2.13 3.51
C ILE A 43 9.54 1.78 2.50
N ALA A 44 9.21 1.85 1.21
CA ALA A 44 10.18 1.69 0.13
C ALA A 44 10.95 2.99 -0.12
N ARG A 45 12.12 2.89 -0.76
CA ARG A 45 12.86 4.04 -1.30
C ARG A 45 11.97 4.85 -2.25
N GLY A 46 12.08 6.17 -2.21
CA GLY A 46 11.21 7.08 -2.97
C GLY A 46 9.79 7.23 -2.39
N GLY A 47 9.43 6.43 -1.38
CA GLY A 47 8.13 6.51 -0.73
C GLY A 47 7.96 7.79 0.10
N GLN A 48 6.72 8.25 0.23
CA GLN A 48 6.35 9.33 1.15
C GLN A 48 5.77 8.74 2.44
N MET A 49 6.24 9.26 3.57
CA MET A 49 5.66 8.99 4.89
C MET A 49 5.26 10.27 5.58
N THR A 50 4.37 10.13 6.55
CA THR A 50 4.03 11.22 7.45
C THR A 50 4.54 10.94 8.84
N VAL A 51 5.19 11.93 9.43
CA VAL A 51 5.61 11.93 10.82
C VAL A 51 4.73 12.91 11.60
N THR A 52 4.17 12.43 12.70
CA THR A 52 3.43 13.24 13.68
C THR A 52 4.16 13.21 15.01
N VAL A 53 4.29 14.37 15.64
CA VAL A 53 5.04 14.58 16.87
C VAL A 53 4.15 15.27 17.88
N ASP A 54 3.91 14.63 19.02
CA ASP A 54 3.18 15.20 20.14
C ASP A 54 4.13 16.02 21.05
N GLY A 55 3.64 17.15 21.59
CA GLY A 55 4.41 18.03 22.46
C GLY A 55 5.36 18.99 21.71
N CYS A 56 4.97 19.40 20.50
CA CYS A 56 5.68 20.31 19.62
C CYS A 56 4.73 21.44 19.14
N PRO A 57 4.32 22.38 20.02
CA PRO A 57 3.23 23.33 19.73
C PRO A 57 3.59 24.40 18.69
N GLN A 58 4.87 24.76 18.58
CA GLN A 58 5.35 25.80 17.66
C GLN A 58 5.85 25.24 16.32
N GLY A 59 5.73 23.93 16.10
CA GLY A 59 6.41 23.25 15.00
C GLY A 59 7.89 23.00 15.28
N GLY A 60 8.61 22.61 14.24
CA GLY A 60 10.01 22.25 14.36
C GLY A 60 10.62 21.76 13.06
N THR A 61 11.76 21.09 13.16
CA THR A 61 12.40 20.39 12.04
C THR A 61 12.60 18.93 12.39
N MET A 62 12.44 18.04 11.42
CA MET A 62 12.78 16.62 11.57
C MET A 62 13.88 16.25 10.60
N THR A 63 14.75 15.35 11.06
CA THR A 63 15.97 14.90 10.40
C THR A 63 16.13 13.41 10.58
N SER A 64 16.63 12.73 9.55
CA SER A 64 16.91 11.29 9.58
C SER A 64 17.93 10.96 8.49
N ASP A 65 18.68 9.88 8.66
CA ASP A 65 19.59 9.40 7.63
C ASP A 65 18.89 8.89 6.38
N ALA A 66 17.57 8.66 6.36
CA ALA A 66 16.86 8.21 5.16
C ALA A 66 16.18 9.32 4.35
N PHE A 67 16.07 10.54 4.86
CA PHE A 67 15.37 11.66 4.21
C PHE A 67 16.06 13.00 4.49
N ARG A 68 15.73 14.07 3.75
CA ARG A 68 16.31 15.40 3.99
C ARG A 68 15.59 16.11 5.14
N THR A 69 16.24 17.07 5.80
CA THR A 69 15.60 17.90 6.83
C THR A 69 14.29 18.50 6.33
N THR A 70 13.18 18.23 7.03
CA THR A 70 11.85 18.74 6.70
C THR A 70 11.25 19.48 7.88
N HIS A 71 10.44 20.51 7.58
CA HIS A 71 9.71 21.26 8.59
C HIS A 71 8.45 20.54 9.07
N LEU A 72 8.20 20.63 10.37
CA LEU A 72 6.98 20.17 11.02
C LEU A 72 6.06 21.37 11.22
N THR A 73 4.82 21.23 10.77
CA THR A 73 3.79 22.27 10.90
C THR A 73 2.82 21.89 12.03
N PRO A 74 2.49 22.81 12.94
CA PRO A 74 1.55 22.54 14.01
C PRO A 74 0.13 22.31 13.43
N VAL A 75 -0.53 21.27 13.95
CA VAL A 75 -1.89 20.90 13.56
C VAL A 75 -2.87 21.65 14.46
N ARG A 76 -3.65 22.57 13.87
CA ARG A 76 -4.65 23.33 14.63
C ARG A 76 -5.72 22.38 15.18
N GLY A 77 -5.98 22.47 16.49
CA GLY A 77 -7.02 21.68 17.16
C GLY A 77 -6.57 20.29 17.64
N ALA A 78 -5.30 19.91 17.43
CA ALA A 78 -4.69 18.74 18.07
C ALA A 78 -3.75 19.22 19.19
N ASN A 79 -3.81 18.59 20.36
CA ASN A 79 -3.09 18.94 21.60
C ASN A 79 -1.57 19.08 21.39
N GLU A 80 -1.12 20.25 20.93
CA GLU A 80 0.29 20.58 20.69
C GLU A 80 0.99 19.60 19.72
N THR A 81 0.23 18.99 18.81
CA THR A 81 0.75 18.04 17.83
C THR A 81 1.23 18.78 16.58
N SER A 82 2.41 18.40 16.07
CA SER A 82 2.92 18.85 14.78
C SER A 82 3.04 17.70 13.79
N ARG A 83 2.83 17.98 12.50
CA ARG A 83 2.88 17.00 11.41
C ARG A 83 3.80 17.48 10.30
N GLY A 84 4.52 16.56 9.66
CA GLY A 84 5.28 16.84 8.45
C GLY A 84 5.40 15.60 7.57
N THR A 85 5.51 15.81 6.26
CA THR A 85 5.68 14.75 5.26
C THR A 85 7.15 14.61 4.88
N ALA A 86 7.70 13.42 5.01
CA ALA A 86 9.07 13.11 4.59
C ALA A 86 9.04 12.20 3.36
N THR A 87 9.89 12.48 2.39
CA THR A 87 10.14 11.59 1.25
C THR A 87 11.46 10.88 1.48
N ILE A 88 11.43 9.55 1.47
CA ILE A 88 12.61 8.71 1.61
C ILE A 88 13.47 8.83 0.36
N ARG A 89 14.78 8.99 0.53
CA ARG A 89 15.69 9.10 -0.61
C ARG A 89 15.74 7.80 -1.40
N GLU A 90 15.95 7.92 -2.71
CA GLU A 90 16.08 6.78 -3.63
C GLU A 90 17.33 5.92 -3.35
N ASP A 91 18.35 6.52 -2.74
CA ASP A 91 19.61 5.89 -2.36
C ASP A 91 19.65 5.39 -0.90
N ALA A 92 18.53 5.50 -0.17
CA ALA A 92 18.45 5.00 1.21
C ALA A 92 18.74 3.50 1.25
N ARG A 93 19.64 3.06 2.14
CA ARG A 93 19.94 1.64 2.31
C ARG A 93 18.76 0.94 3.00
N PRO A 94 18.47 -0.33 2.67
CA PRO A 94 17.51 -1.09 3.46
C PRO A 94 17.99 -1.23 4.92
N GLY A 95 17.10 -0.98 5.88
CA GLY A 95 17.44 -0.98 7.30
C GLY A 95 16.48 -0.16 8.16
N SER A 96 16.70 -0.20 9.47
CA SER A 96 15.94 0.61 10.43
C SER A 96 16.61 1.98 10.59
N TYR A 97 15.79 3.03 10.66
CA TYR A 97 16.25 4.42 10.75
C TYR A 97 15.64 5.10 11.97
N ASP A 98 16.44 5.91 12.65
CA ASP A 98 15.98 6.83 13.67
C ASP A 98 15.44 8.13 13.05
N ILE A 99 14.56 8.79 13.80
CA ILE A 99 14.09 10.14 13.48
C ILE A 99 14.48 11.05 14.63
N THR A 100 15.21 12.11 14.30
CA THR A 100 15.53 13.20 15.21
C THR A 100 14.68 14.41 14.88
N VAL A 101 13.88 14.86 15.84
CA VAL A 101 13.04 16.05 15.79
C VAL A 101 13.64 17.15 16.65
N ASN A 102 13.66 18.38 16.15
CA ASN A 102 14.02 19.58 16.88
C ASN A 102 12.80 20.51 16.95
N CYS A 103 12.18 20.58 18.13
CA CYS A 103 11.08 21.48 18.44
C CYS A 103 11.62 22.73 19.11
N SER A 104 11.87 23.79 18.32
CA SER A 104 12.32 25.11 18.80
C SER A 104 13.47 25.06 19.84
N GLY A 105 14.46 24.18 19.65
CA GLY A 105 15.61 24.02 20.56
C GLY A 105 15.58 22.77 21.44
N ARG A 106 14.44 22.06 21.50
CA ARG A 106 14.36 20.75 22.17
C ARG A 106 14.57 19.63 21.14
N ARG A 107 15.65 18.87 21.29
CA ARG A 107 15.96 17.73 20.43
C ARG A 107 15.41 16.43 21.01
N LEU A 108 14.68 15.69 20.19
CA LEU A 108 14.09 14.40 20.51
C LEU A 108 14.52 13.40 19.45
N THR A 109 14.83 12.19 19.86
CA THR A 109 15.20 11.12 18.93
C THR A 109 14.36 9.90 19.23
N ARG A 110 13.66 9.39 18.21
CA ARG A 110 13.01 8.07 18.27
C ARG A 110 13.91 7.06 17.57
N PRO A 111 14.54 6.13 18.31
CA PRO A 111 15.29 5.04 17.69
C PRO A 111 14.35 4.10 16.94
N ALA A 112 14.81 3.54 15.82
CA ALA A 112 14.07 2.57 15.01
C ALA A 112 12.63 3.00 14.66
N ALA A 113 12.43 4.28 14.31
CA ALA A 113 11.11 4.84 14.06
C ALA A 113 10.43 4.26 12.83
N PHE A 114 11.22 3.86 11.82
CA PHE A 114 10.72 3.20 10.62
C PHE A 114 11.80 2.32 9.99
N THR A 115 11.38 1.43 9.09
CA THR A 115 12.27 0.56 8.32
C THR A 115 12.13 0.86 6.84
N VAL A 116 13.25 1.15 6.20
CA VAL A 116 13.31 1.21 4.74
C VAL A 116 13.51 -0.20 4.22
N ILE A 117 12.59 -0.64 3.37
CA ILE A 117 12.75 -1.86 2.61
C ILE A 117 13.38 -1.55 1.25
N GLY A 118 14.25 -2.44 0.79
CA GLY A 118 14.71 -2.41 -0.58
C GLY A 118 13.50 -2.53 -1.50
N GLY A 119 13.37 -1.63 -2.46
CA GLY A 119 12.32 -1.73 -3.46
C GLY A 119 12.45 -3.07 -4.18
N VAL A 120 11.39 -3.87 -4.16
CA VAL A 120 11.22 -4.89 -5.18
C VAL A 120 10.95 -4.14 -6.48
N ARG A 121 11.65 -4.50 -7.57
CA ARG A 121 11.24 -4.08 -8.92
C ARG A 121 9.91 -4.78 -9.23
N GLY A 122 8.83 -4.30 -8.62
CA GLY A 122 7.49 -4.54 -9.09
C GLY A 122 7.41 -3.86 -10.43
N GLY A 123 7.20 -4.66 -11.48
CA GLY A 123 7.13 -4.15 -12.85
C GLY A 123 6.20 -2.95 -12.93
N ILE A 124 6.49 -2.06 -13.88
CA ILE A 124 5.54 -1.07 -14.36
C ILE A 124 4.24 -1.82 -14.74
N GLY A 125 3.28 -1.88 -13.81
CA GLY A 125 1.94 -2.32 -14.11
C GLY A 125 1.42 -1.37 -15.17
N GLY A 126 1.34 -1.84 -16.40
CA GLY A 126 1.11 -1.03 -17.57
C GLY A 126 -0.12 -0.16 -17.38
N SER A 127 0.08 1.13 -17.14
CA SER A 127 -0.82 2.11 -17.72
C SER A 127 -0.53 2.05 -19.22
N SER A 128 -1.23 1.17 -19.93
CA SER A 128 -1.37 1.32 -21.37
C SER A 128 -2.05 2.66 -21.60
N SER A 129 -1.27 3.73 -21.73
CA SER A 129 -1.75 4.99 -22.29
C SER A 129 -2.09 4.81 -23.78
N ASP A 130 -1.60 3.74 -24.40
CA ASP A 130 -2.21 3.08 -25.54
C ASP A 130 -3.35 2.16 -25.06
N GLY A 131 -4.42 2.76 -24.55
CA GLY A 131 -5.73 2.09 -24.59
C GLY A 131 -6.07 1.75 -26.04
N ALA A 132 -6.97 0.77 -26.26
CA ALA A 132 -7.41 0.34 -27.60
C ALA A 132 -7.50 1.57 -28.52
N THR A 133 -6.65 1.60 -29.55
CA THR A 133 -6.53 2.78 -30.41
C THR A 133 -7.92 3.09 -30.97
N SER A 134 -8.22 4.36 -31.28
CA SER A 134 -9.55 4.71 -31.84
C SER A 134 -9.90 3.84 -33.06
N THR A 135 -8.88 3.41 -33.80
CA THR A 135 -8.94 2.42 -34.89
C THR A 135 -9.35 1.03 -34.44
N ASP A 136 -8.79 0.48 -33.35
CA ASP A 136 -9.17 -0.85 -32.84
C ASP A 136 -10.62 -0.88 -32.34
N ILE A 137 -11.06 0.20 -31.68
CA ILE A 137 -12.45 0.34 -31.22
C ILE A 137 -13.40 0.46 -32.43
N ALA A 138 -13.01 1.19 -33.47
CA ALA A 138 -13.82 1.32 -34.69
C ALA A 138 -13.95 -0.02 -35.44
N ILE A 139 -12.86 -0.79 -35.54
CA ILE A 139 -12.88 -2.12 -36.18
C ILE A 139 -13.75 -3.07 -35.36
N GLY A 140 -13.53 -3.16 -34.05
CA GLY A 140 -14.33 -4.00 -33.16
C GLY A 140 -15.81 -3.64 -33.16
N GLY A 141 -16.13 -2.34 -33.09
CA GLY A 141 -17.50 -1.83 -33.12
C GLY A 141 -18.19 -2.08 -34.47
N GLY A 142 -17.48 -1.91 -35.58
CA GLY A 142 -18.00 -2.16 -36.92
C GLY A 142 -18.40 -3.62 -37.13
N LEU A 143 -17.58 -4.57 -36.68
CA LEU A 143 -17.89 -6.00 -36.79
C LEU A 143 -19.14 -6.39 -35.98
N VAL A 144 -19.30 -5.84 -34.76
CA VAL A 144 -20.49 -6.09 -33.93
C VAL A 144 -21.75 -5.50 -34.58
N ALA A 145 -21.68 -4.27 -35.08
CA ALA A 145 -22.81 -3.63 -35.75
C ALA A 145 -23.24 -4.40 -37.00
N ALA A 146 -22.29 -4.87 -37.82
CA ALA A 146 -22.57 -5.68 -39.00
C ALA A 146 -23.24 -7.01 -38.63
N ALA A 147 -22.77 -7.69 -37.58
CA ALA A 147 -23.36 -8.93 -37.11
C ALA A 147 -24.80 -8.73 -36.61
N VAL A 148 -25.07 -7.66 -35.86
CA VAL A 148 -26.42 -7.34 -35.37
C VAL A 148 -27.36 -6.99 -36.52
N ALA A 149 -26.92 -6.17 -37.48
CA ALA A 149 -27.72 -5.81 -38.63
C ALA A 149 -28.03 -7.03 -39.52
N GLY A 150 -27.02 -7.83 -39.86
CA GLY A 150 -27.18 -9.04 -40.66
C GLY A 150 -28.05 -10.10 -39.97
N GLY A 151 -27.80 -10.36 -38.69
CA GLY A 151 -28.58 -11.29 -37.88
C GLY A 151 -30.03 -10.85 -37.70
N GLY A 152 -30.26 -9.55 -37.46
CA GLY A 152 -31.60 -8.97 -37.35
C GLY A 152 -32.38 -9.07 -38.66
N LEU A 153 -31.73 -8.76 -39.80
CA LEU A 153 -32.36 -8.82 -41.12
C LEU A 153 -32.68 -10.27 -41.54
N PHE A 154 -31.77 -11.20 -41.28
CA PHE A 154 -32.02 -12.64 -41.46
C PHE A 154 -33.18 -13.13 -40.60
N TRP A 155 -33.23 -12.72 -39.33
CA TRP A 155 -34.30 -13.11 -38.41
C TRP A 155 -35.66 -12.57 -38.84
N LEU A 156 -35.73 -11.32 -39.30
CA LEU A 156 -36.95 -10.72 -39.83
C LEU A 156 -37.44 -11.44 -41.10
N ARG A 157 -36.53 -11.77 -42.02
CA ARG A 157 -36.87 -12.57 -43.23
C ARG A 157 -37.41 -13.96 -42.87
N ARG A 158 -36.76 -14.64 -41.93
CA ARG A 158 -37.23 -15.95 -41.44
C ARG A 158 -38.61 -15.85 -40.78
N ARG A 159 -38.94 -14.72 -40.15
CA ARG A 159 -40.25 -14.50 -39.52
C ARG A 159 -41.35 -14.27 -40.56
N SER A 160 -41.06 -13.60 -41.68
CA SER A 160 -42.03 -13.42 -42.76
C SER A 160 -42.38 -14.72 -43.49
N GLU A 161 -41.45 -15.65 -43.62
CA GLU A 161 -41.70 -16.96 -44.26
C GLU A 161 -42.57 -17.89 -43.41
N ARG A 162 -42.64 -17.69 -42.09
CA ARG A 162 -43.53 -18.45 -41.19
C ARG A 162 -44.96 -17.89 -41.12
N ARG A 163 -45.25 -16.84 -41.88
CA ARG A 163 -46.55 -16.13 -41.89
C ARG A 163 -47.26 -16.23 -43.24
N VAL A 164 -46.90 -17.22 -44.04
CA VAL A 164 -47.61 -17.71 -45.24
C VAL A 164 -48.01 -19.16 -44.99
#